data_AF-A0A7Y3AR97-F1
#
_entry.id   AF-A0A7Y3AR97-F1
#
_cell.length_a   1.000
_cell.length_b   1.000
_cell.length_c   1.000
_cell.angle_alpha   90.00
_cell.angle_beta   90.00
_cell.angle_gamma   90.00
#
_symmetry.space_group_name_H-M   'P 1'
#
loop_
_entity.id
_entity.type
_entity.pdbx_description
1 polymer ?
#
loop_
_entity_poly.entity_id
_entity_poly.type
_entity_poly.pdbx_seq_one_letter_code
_entity_poly.pdbx_strand_id
1 'polypeptide(L)'
;MRSLLICMAMLFAQQATAAVTINLSETGGNVQAVMSGSLNLGATGGIVGNSTGYNGYVASSGGLSFTSADSDYYAIDVGTWTPFGTGVFGNWDSSSGDAWHMFTDPVIGVPVGYVSGNPLSATATKNGTTFAALGFTPGTYVTTLTGIGGTDTVTVTVGAANLEPTPPPVITSPPDGAAVTVEGQATDPFVPMWSASTDPEGAPLEYTWELWTPGPTTLLLSVPTGAATQADLTMGAVAGLLAANGVTIGGSIDLVHRAVVTDGANVVPGPTAAVNLTLGDLEPSPPAITFPPDGAVVTVEGQASDPFVPMWSASVDPEGGALTYTWELWTPGPGVLLLSVPTGAATQADLTMGAVAGLLAANGVAIGGNIDLVHRAVVNDGTNDVAGPTAAVNLILADLEPTPPVITSPPDGATVAIEGLPTDPFVPMWSASVDPEGGALTYTWELWTPGPGVMLLSVPVGSATEVNLTMGAVYDLLLANGLNGLESIDLVHRAVVTDGVNVVAGPTADVTLELIFVGYPVPTMGQLGLLIMVLLMALAGFAGYRRLHV
;
A
#
# COMPACT_ATOMS: atom_id res chain seq x y z
N MET A 1 96.42 5.41 -33.63
CA MET A 1 96.79 6.06 -32.34
C MET A 1 95.71 7.09 -32.05
N ARG A 2 94.78 6.81 -31.12
CA ARG A 2 94.62 7.47 -29.79
C ARG A 2 94.35 8.99 -29.95
N SER A 3 93.22 9.61 -29.58
CA SER A 3 92.35 9.47 -28.38
C SER A 3 90.99 10.14 -28.70
N LEU A 4 89.83 9.52 -28.46
CA LEU A 4 88.98 9.60 -27.24
C LEU A 4 88.81 11.02 -26.66
N LEU A 5 87.67 11.68 -26.93
CA LEU A 5 87.14 12.78 -26.11
C LEU A 5 85.68 12.47 -25.78
N ILE A 6 85.43 12.28 -24.49
CA ILE A 6 84.16 12.01 -23.83
C ILE A 6 83.45 13.35 -23.64
N CYS A 7 82.27 13.55 -24.22
CA CYS A 7 81.37 14.65 -23.87
C CYS A 7 80.53 14.24 -22.66
N MET A 8 80.95 14.73 -21.49
CA MET A 8 80.28 14.61 -20.21
C MET A 8 79.25 15.76 -20.05
N ALA A 9 78.10 15.41 -19.47
CA ALA A 9 76.84 16.13 -19.40
C ALA A 9 76.85 17.46 -18.61
N MET A 10 75.85 18.31 -18.88
CA MET A 10 75.08 18.96 -17.81
C MET A 10 73.60 19.04 -18.21
N LEU A 11 72.79 18.13 -17.64
CA LEU A 11 71.37 18.37 -17.40
C LEU A 11 71.29 19.45 -16.31
N PHE A 12 70.69 20.59 -16.62
CA PHE A 12 70.15 21.45 -15.57
C PHE A 12 68.89 20.77 -15.02
N ALA A 13 69.04 20.00 -13.94
CA ALA A 13 67.90 19.71 -13.08
C ALA A 13 67.47 21.07 -12.49
N GLN A 14 66.31 21.60 -12.90
CA GLN A 14 65.65 22.64 -12.14
C GLN A 14 65.50 22.10 -10.71
N GLN A 15 66.05 22.80 -9.72
CA GLN A 15 65.72 22.53 -8.33
C GLN A 15 64.20 22.60 -8.23
N ALA A 16 63.55 21.47 -7.96
CA ALA A 16 62.18 21.49 -7.50
C ALA A 16 62.20 22.34 -6.22
N THR A 17 61.60 23.52 -6.28
CA THR A 17 61.31 24.31 -5.08
C THR A 17 60.39 23.44 -4.24
N ALA A 18 60.95 22.84 -3.19
CA ALA A 18 60.17 22.40 -2.05
C ALA A 18 59.37 23.63 -1.56
N ALA A 19 58.12 23.39 -1.20
CA ALA A 19 57.22 24.42 -0.71
C ALA A 19 56.23 23.75 0.23
N VAL A 20 56.04 24.34 1.41
CA VAL A 20 55.02 23.93 2.36
C VAL A 20 53.80 24.81 2.14
N THR A 21 52.63 24.19 2.02
CA THR A 21 51.35 24.88 1.94
C THR A 21 50.50 24.52 3.14
N ILE A 22 49.93 25.53 3.79
CA ILE A 22 49.03 25.40 4.91
C ILE A 22 47.72 26.09 4.52
N ASN A 23 46.61 25.35 4.49
CA ASN A 23 45.29 25.89 4.23
C ASN A 23 44.48 25.86 5.52
N LEU A 24 43.95 27.01 5.93
CA LEU A 24 42.96 27.14 6.99
C LEU A 24 41.59 27.35 6.36
N SER A 25 40.59 26.59 6.79
CA SER A 25 39.19 26.70 6.37
C SER A 25 38.24 26.69 7.57
N GLU A 26 37.12 27.42 7.47
CA GLU A 26 35.97 27.23 8.35
C GLU A 26 35.06 26.16 7.73
N THR A 27 34.70 25.12 8.48
CA THR A 27 33.82 24.05 7.98
C THR A 27 33.06 23.41 9.13
N GLY A 28 31.73 23.34 9.01
CA GLY A 28 30.85 22.71 10.02
C GLY A 28 30.97 23.35 11.41
N GLY A 29 31.11 24.68 11.47
CA GLY A 29 31.28 25.44 12.72
C GLY A 29 32.66 25.28 13.39
N ASN A 30 33.66 24.74 12.68
CA ASN A 30 35.02 24.55 13.19
C ASN A 30 36.05 25.24 12.29
N VAL A 31 37.21 25.58 12.85
CA VAL A 31 38.39 26.00 12.06
C VAL A 31 39.31 24.79 11.89
N GLN A 32 39.58 24.42 10.64
CA GLN A 32 40.48 23.33 10.28
C GLN A 32 41.72 23.89 9.60
N ALA A 33 42.87 23.31 9.89
CA ALA A 33 44.14 23.59 9.25
C ALA A 33 44.69 22.31 8.62
N VAL A 34 45.09 22.37 7.35
CA VAL A 34 45.68 21.26 6.60
C VAL A 34 47.01 21.71 6.02
N MET A 35 48.07 21.00 6.36
CA MET A 35 49.42 21.27 5.89
C MET A 35 49.90 20.13 5.00
N SER A 36 50.55 20.48 3.89
CA SER A 36 51.16 19.53 2.97
C SER A 36 52.36 20.17 2.27
N GLY A 37 53.27 19.35 1.77
CA GLY A 37 54.38 19.82 0.93
C GLY A 37 55.69 19.15 1.30
N SER A 38 56.80 19.86 1.11
CA SER A 38 58.12 19.44 1.58
C SER A 38 58.95 20.67 1.88
N LEU A 39 60.03 20.50 2.64
CA LEU A 39 60.96 21.57 3.01
C LEU A 39 62.38 21.18 2.59
N ASN A 40 63.11 22.14 2.03
CA ASN A 40 64.55 22.11 1.84
C ASN A 40 65.22 22.72 3.08
N LEU A 41 65.80 21.88 3.94
CA LEU A 41 66.52 22.35 5.14
C LEU A 41 67.74 23.21 4.78
N GLY A 42 68.29 23.06 3.57
CA GLY A 42 69.34 23.94 3.05
C GLY A 42 68.89 25.41 2.89
N ALA A 43 67.60 25.66 2.79
CA ALA A 43 67.02 27.01 2.78
C ALA A 43 66.83 27.62 4.18
N THR A 44 67.38 26.98 5.22
CA THR A 44 67.36 27.45 6.61
C THR A 44 68.77 27.84 7.09
N GLY A 45 68.87 28.41 8.29
CA GLY A 45 70.12 28.75 8.98
C GLY A 45 70.80 27.57 9.68
N GLY A 46 70.28 26.35 9.52
CA GLY A 46 70.81 25.14 10.17
C GLY A 46 70.14 24.83 11.51
N ILE A 47 70.45 23.65 12.05
CA ILE A 47 69.85 23.15 13.28
C ILE A 47 70.31 23.96 14.50
N VAL A 48 69.35 24.38 15.32
CA VAL A 48 69.59 25.14 16.56
C VAL A 48 69.25 24.36 17.82
N GLY A 49 68.55 23.24 17.70
CA GLY A 49 68.28 22.34 18.82
C GLY A 49 67.21 21.31 18.50
N ASN A 50 66.87 20.50 19.50
CA ASN A 50 65.75 19.57 19.46
C ASN A 50 64.92 19.71 20.74
N SER A 51 63.60 19.62 20.62
CA SER A 51 62.66 19.69 21.74
C SER A 51 61.31 19.14 21.32
N THR A 52 60.49 18.76 22.29
CA THR A 52 59.08 18.46 22.05
C THR A 52 58.33 19.76 21.72
N GLY A 53 57.72 19.81 20.54
CA GLY A 53 56.83 20.91 20.15
C GLY A 53 55.44 20.76 20.77
N TYR A 54 54.74 21.88 20.97
CA TYR A 54 53.35 21.89 21.42
C TYR A 54 52.44 22.32 20.29
N ASN A 55 51.28 21.68 20.14
CA ASN A 55 50.26 22.08 19.17
C ASN A 55 49.64 23.44 19.54
N GLY A 56 49.42 24.28 18.53
CA GLY A 56 48.78 25.57 18.74
C GLY A 56 48.91 26.53 17.56
N TYR A 57 48.36 27.72 17.75
CA TYR A 57 48.37 28.80 16.78
C TYR A 57 48.54 30.14 17.49
N VAL A 58 49.08 31.11 16.78
CA VAL A 58 49.21 32.49 17.24
C VAL A 58 49.22 33.40 16.01
N ALA A 59 48.06 33.95 15.67
CA ALA A 59 47.87 34.70 14.44
C ALA A 59 48.70 36.00 14.38
N SER A 60 48.83 36.68 15.53
CA SER A 60 49.52 37.98 15.68
C SER A 60 51.02 37.94 15.38
N SER A 61 51.65 36.79 15.50
CA SER A 61 53.07 36.59 15.18
C SER A 61 53.29 35.61 14.03
N GLY A 62 52.21 35.15 13.39
CA GLY A 62 52.26 34.20 12.29
C GLY A 62 52.66 32.79 12.69
N GLY A 63 52.46 32.36 13.94
CA GLY A 63 52.86 31.02 14.39
C GLY A 63 51.78 29.97 14.19
N LEU A 64 52.17 28.78 13.70
CA LEU A 64 51.33 27.58 13.54
C LEU A 64 52.11 26.34 13.96
N SER A 65 51.48 25.48 14.73
CA SER A 65 52.07 24.25 15.22
C SER A 65 51.03 23.13 15.23
N PHE A 66 51.31 22.03 14.55
CA PHE A 66 50.32 20.98 14.29
C PHE A 66 50.35 19.88 15.35
N THR A 67 51.21 18.87 15.22
CA THR A 67 51.25 17.71 16.13
C THR A 67 52.30 17.92 17.22
N SER A 68 51.91 17.73 18.48
CA SER A 68 52.86 17.73 19.60
C SER A 68 53.76 16.49 19.56
N ALA A 69 55.02 16.65 19.17
CA ALA A 69 56.01 15.57 19.09
C ALA A 69 57.44 16.13 19.11
N ASP A 70 58.43 15.25 19.30
CA ASP A 70 59.84 15.62 19.23
C ASP A 70 60.20 16.09 17.82
N SER A 71 60.84 17.25 17.75
CA SER A 71 61.20 17.92 16.50
C SER A 71 62.62 18.46 16.52
N ASP A 72 63.25 18.47 15.34
CA ASP A 72 64.50 19.19 15.08
C ASP A 72 64.16 20.62 14.65
N TYR A 73 64.73 21.61 15.34
CA TYR A 73 64.48 23.03 15.09
C TYR A 73 65.59 23.64 14.25
N TYR A 74 65.19 24.35 13.21
CA TYR A 74 66.07 25.04 12.28
C TYR A 74 65.86 26.54 12.41
N ALA A 75 66.95 27.29 12.57
CA ALA A 75 66.91 28.75 12.53
C ALA A 75 66.48 29.22 11.14
N ILE A 76 65.80 30.35 11.08
CA ILE A 76 65.44 31.02 9.83
C ILE A 76 65.85 32.48 9.92
N ASP A 77 66.32 33.03 8.81
CA ASP A 77 66.79 34.41 8.71
C ASP A 77 65.61 35.37 8.40
N VAL A 78 64.59 35.33 9.24
CA VAL A 78 63.44 36.25 9.18
C VAL A 78 63.25 36.93 10.53
N GLY A 79 62.95 38.22 10.53
CA GLY A 79 62.75 38.98 11.77
C GLY A 79 61.50 38.52 12.56
N THR A 80 60.48 38.05 11.85
CA THR A 80 59.25 37.40 12.34
C THR A 80 58.59 36.65 11.18
N TRP A 81 57.73 35.66 11.45
CA TRP A 81 56.81 35.15 10.42
C TRP A 81 55.87 36.24 9.95
N THR A 82 55.34 36.11 8.73
CA THR A 82 54.28 37.00 8.25
C THR A 82 53.03 36.79 9.12
N PRO A 83 52.60 37.78 9.93
CA PRO A 83 51.39 37.63 10.72
C PRO A 83 50.17 37.49 9.81
N PHE A 84 49.26 36.59 10.18
CA PHE A 84 48.01 36.35 9.46
C PHE A 84 46.80 36.65 10.36
N GLY A 85 46.95 37.63 11.27
CA GLY A 85 45.86 38.17 12.06
C GLY A 85 46.31 38.85 13.36
N THR A 86 45.39 38.96 14.33
CA THR A 86 45.58 39.66 15.62
C THR A 86 45.41 38.75 16.84
N GLY A 87 45.05 37.49 16.63
CA GLY A 87 44.84 36.49 17.68
C GLY A 87 46.05 36.22 18.57
N VAL A 88 45.78 35.93 19.84
CA VAL A 88 46.77 35.47 20.82
C VAL A 88 47.00 33.96 20.72
N PHE A 89 47.95 33.44 21.49
CA PHE A 89 48.23 32.01 21.53
C PHE A 89 47.00 31.19 21.95
N GLY A 90 46.72 30.13 21.21
CA GLY A 90 45.70 29.14 21.53
C GLY A 90 46.11 27.74 21.08
N ASN A 91 45.51 26.72 21.70
CA ASN A 91 45.76 25.32 21.37
C ASN A 91 44.71 24.80 20.39
N TRP A 92 45.13 23.92 19.48
CA TRP A 92 44.19 23.09 18.71
C TRP A 92 43.52 22.07 19.62
N ASP A 93 42.25 21.76 19.37
CA ASP A 93 41.51 20.77 20.15
C ASP A 93 41.89 19.34 19.72
N SER A 94 42.26 19.18 18.44
CA SER A 94 42.82 17.95 17.90
C SER A 94 43.84 18.23 16.80
N SER A 95 44.81 17.32 16.62
CA SER A 95 45.86 17.40 15.60
C SER A 95 46.41 16.02 15.25
N SER A 96 46.87 15.81 14.02
CA SER A 96 47.47 14.56 13.56
C SER A 96 48.46 14.77 12.42
N GLY A 97 49.29 13.75 12.15
CA GLY A 97 50.32 13.79 11.11
C GLY A 97 51.68 14.26 11.63
N ASP A 98 52.51 14.80 10.75
CA ASP A 98 53.89 15.17 11.04
C ASP A 98 54.01 16.28 12.09
N ALA A 99 55.10 16.21 12.85
CA ALA A 99 55.53 17.26 13.77
C ALA A 99 56.05 18.46 12.96
N TRP A 100 55.20 19.45 12.73
CA TRP A 100 55.54 20.68 12.02
C TRP A 100 55.22 21.90 12.86
N HIS A 101 56.20 22.78 12.98
CA HIS A 101 56.15 23.92 13.88
C HIS A 101 56.70 25.18 13.22
N MET A 102 55.98 26.27 13.43
CA MET A 102 56.30 27.61 12.98
C MET A 102 56.17 28.52 14.20
N PHE A 103 57.29 28.80 14.88
CA PHE A 103 57.31 29.46 16.20
C PHE A 103 57.67 30.95 16.14
N THR A 104 57.26 31.69 17.18
CA THR A 104 57.37 33.15 17.27
C THR A 104 58.81 33.66 17.42
N ASP A 105 59.67 32.87 18.05
CA ASP A 105 61.12 33.02 17.97
C ASP A 105 61.55 32.27 16.72
N PRO A 106 61.83 32.95 15.60
CA PRO A 106 61.62 32.41 14.26
C PRO A 106 62.50 31.17 14.02
N VAL A 107 61.85 30.01 14.14
CA VAL A 107 62.38 28.68 13.87
C VAL A 107 61.30 27.85 13.18
N ILE A 108 61.76 26.90 12.36
CA ILE A 108 60.92 25.82 11.86
C ILE A 108 61.26 24.54 12.60
N GLY A 109 60.25 23.88 13.15
CA GLY A 109 60.37 22.51 13.65
C GLY A 109 59.86 21.52 12.61
N VAL A 110 60.65 20.48 12.35
CA VAL A 110 60.31 19.33 11.51
C VAL A 110 60.48 18.03 12.30
N PRO A 111 59.90 16.88 11.88
CA PRO A 111 60.09 15.63 12.59
C PRO A 111 61.58 15.29 12.76
N VAL A 112 61.95 14.71 13.91
CA VAL A 112 63.35 14.32 14.18
C VAL A 112 63.88 13.42 13.05
N GLY A 113 65.03 13.81 12.48
CA GLY A 113 65.65 13.08 11.37
C GLY A 113 65.01 13.33 10.00
N TYR A 114 64.18 14.36 9.85
CA TYR A 114 63.63 14.77 8.56
C TYR A 114 64.74 14.99 7.51
N VAL A 115 64.52 14.45 6.31
CA VAL A 115 65.42 14.59 5.16
C VAL A 115 64.80 15.60 4.19
N SER A 116 65.59 16.57 3.74
CA SER A 116 65.13 17.63 2.83
C SER A 116 64.42 17.07 1.60
N GLY A 117 63.25 17.62 1.29
CA GLY A 117 62.41 17.21 0.16
C GLY A 117 61.48 16.02 0.44
N ASN A 118 61.58 15.37 1.61
CA ASN A 118 60.57 14.37 2.00
C ASN A 118 59.21 15.05 2.20
N PRO A 119 58.10 14.38 1.87
CA PRO A 119 56.77 14.94 2.08
C PRO A 119 56.49 15.14 3.57
N LEU A 120 55.80 16.24 3.86
CA LEU A 120 55.23 16.60 5.16
C LEU A 120 53.72 16.70 5.01
N SER A 121 52.98 16.22 6.00
CA SER A 121 51.52 16.29 6.04
C SER A 121 51.02 16.34 7.49
N ALA A 122 50.22 17.34 7.82
CA ALA A 122 49.56 17.40 9.12
C ALA A 122 48.18 18.07 9.04
N THR A 123 47.35 17.80 10.04
CA THR A 123 46.02 18.41 10.19
C THR A 123 45.82 18.85 11.62
N ALA A 124 45.03 19.91 11.82
CA ALA A 124 44.63 20.37 13.14
C ALA A 124 43.23 20.99 13.09
N THR A 125 42.46 20.85 14.17
CA THR A 125 41.09 21.36 14.26
C THR A 125 40.86 22.11 15.56
N LYS A 126 40.16 23.23 15.47
CA LYS A 126 39.57 23.97 16.59
C LYS A 126 38.05 23.93 16.47
N ASN A 127 37.39 23.40 17.48
CA ASN A 127 35.95 23.14 17.44
C ASN A 127 35.13 24.37 17.83
N GLY A 128 33.95 24.53 17.24
CA GLY A 128 32.94 25.51 17.65
C GLY A 128 33.41 26.96 17.59
N THR A 129 34.15 27.34 16.55
CA THR A 129 34.77 28.66 16.43
C THR A 129 34.92 29.12 14.99
N THR A 130 35.29 30.40 14.81
CA THR A 130 35.51 31.07 13.52
C THR A 130 36.89 31.72 13.48
N PHE A 131 37.43 31.96 12.29
CA PHE A 131 38.57 32.81 12.01
C PHE A 131 38.48 34.15 12.73
N ALA A 132 37.32 34.80 12.72
CA ALA A 132 37.13 36.06 13.43
C ALA A 132 37.36 35.91 14.95
N ALA A 133 36.81 34.86 15.56
CA ALA A 133 37.00 34.57 16.98
C ALA A 133 38.45 34.20 17.34
N LEU A 134 39.15 33.51 16.43
CA LEU A 134 40.57 33.18 16.57
C LEU A 134 41.50 34.34 16.20
N GLY A 135 40.95 35.43 15.67
CA GLY A 135 41.71 36.57 15.19
C GLY A 135 42.56 36.25 13.96
N PHE A 136 42.19 35.28 13.13
CA PHE A 136 42.78 35.09 11.80
C PHE A 136 42.19 36.09 10.80
N THR A 137 43.01 36.55 9.87
CA THR A 137 42.60 37.45 8.78
C THR A 137 42.66 36.69 7.45
N PRO A 138 41.56 36.63 6.68
CA PRO A 138 41.56 35.99 5.37
C PRO A 138 42.65 36.53 4.44
N GLY A 139 43.30 35.65 3.68
CA GLY A 139 44.36 36.03 2.75
C GLY A 139 45.40 34.94 2.52
N THR A 140 46.33 35.21 1.60
CA THR A 140 47.48 34.34 1.32
C THR A 140 48.75 35.01 1.82
N TYR A 141 49.48 34.32 2.70
CA TYR A 141 50.67 34.79 3.38
C TYR A 141 51.84 33.89 2.99
N VAL A 142 52.80 34.45 2.26
CA VAL A 142 53.97 33.71 1.77
C VAL A 142 55.19 34.16 2.56
N THR A 143 55.84 33.22 3.24
CA THR A 143 57.16 33.43 3.84
C THR A 143 58.22 32.75 3.00
N THR A 144 59.20 33.51 2.54
CA THR A 144 60.36 32.96 1.80
C THR A 144 61.49 32.69 2.77
N LEU A 145 61.97 31.45 2.78
CA LEU A 145 63.12 30.98 3.55
C LEU A 145 64.37 31.12 2.68
N THR A 146 65.44 31.67 3.25
CA THR A 146 66.72 31.80 2.56
C THR A 146 67.84 31.26 3.45
N GLY A 147 68.61 30.32 2.91
CA GLY A 147 69.75 29.72 3.58
C GLY A 147 70.90 29.48 2.63
N ILE A 148 71.99 28.92 3.15
CA ILE A 148 73.21 28.64 2.38
C ILE A 148 72.99 27.65 1.23
N GLY A 149 71.95 26.82 1.31
CA GLY A 149 71.58 25.79 0.34
C GLY A 149 70.45 26.17 -0.62
N GLY A 150 70.00 27.44 -0.62
CA GLY A 150 69.00 27.97 -1.57
C GLY A 150 67.83 28.68 -0.89
N THR A 151 66.70 28.75 -1.61
CA THR A 151 65.45 29.35 -1.14
C THR A 151 64.31 28.34 -1.13
N ASP A 152 63.37 28.52 -0.23
CA ASP A 152 62.14 27.72 -0.09
C ASP A 152 60.99 28.64 0.34
N THR A 153 59.74 28.17 0.34
CA THR A 153 58.56 28.96 0.72
C THR A 153 57.61 28.19 1.61
N VAL A 154 57.07 28.88 2.62
CA VAL A 154 55.89 28.44 3.37
C VAL A 154 54.74 29.37 3.01
N THR A 155 53.66 28.81 2.45
CA THR A 155 52.46 29.55 2.10
C THR A 155 51.34 29.17 3.07
N VAL A 156 50.81 30.16 3.79
CA VAL A 156 49.61 30.02 4.62
C VAL A 156 48.46 30.70 3.89
N THR A 157 47.39 29.96 3.61
CA THR A 157 46.14 30.49 3.07
C THR A 157 45.10 30.43 4.18
N VAL A 158 44.63 31.58 4.64
CA VAL A 158 43.44 31.69 5.49
C VAL A 158 42.25 31.93 4.57
N GLY A 159 41.29 31.01 4.56
CA GLY A 159 40.05 31.14 3.78
C GLY A 159 39.23 32.39 4.16
N ALA A 160 38.21 32.70 3.38
CA ALA A 160 37.20 33.68 3.77
C ALA A 160 36.40 33.17 4.98
N ALA A 161 35.89 34.08 5.80
CA ALA A 161 34.92 33.73 6.83
C ALA A 161 33.62 33.26 6.18
N ASN A 162 32.96 32.26 6.77
CA ASN A 162 31.66 31.79 6.30
C ASN A 162 30.57 32.80 6.70
N LEU A 163 29.99 33.51 5.72
CA LEU A 163 28.95 34.49 5.97
C LEU A 163 27.59 33.80 6.11
N GLU A 164 26.64 34.47 6.76
CA GLU A 164 25.30 33.93 6.93
C GLU A 164 24.50 33.98 5.62
N PRO A 165 23.64 32.98 5.32
CA PRO A 165 22.70 33.03 4.21
C PRO A 165 21.79 34.27 4.27
N THR A 166 21.58 34.92 3.11
CA THR A 166 20.80 36.15 3.01
C THR A 166 20.00 36.24 1.69
N PRO A 167 18.80 36.85 1.68
CA PRO A 167 18.01 37.25 2.85
C PRO A 167 17.45 36.01 3.58
N PRO A 168 17.03 36.13 4.86
CA PRO A 168 16.30 35.06 5.54
C PRO A 168 15.05 34.63 4.73
N PRO A 169 14.68 33.34 4.72
CA PRO A 169 13.54 32.86 3.95
C PRO A 169 12.23 33.39 4.54
N VAL A 170 11.38 33.98 3.70
CA VAL A 170 10.09 34.56 4.12
C VAL A 170 8.96 33.69 3.60
N ILE A 171 8.01 33.33 4.45
CA ILE A 171 6.81 32.58 4.06
C ILE A 171 6.03 33.37 2.97
N THR A 172 5.65 32.67 1.92
CA THR A 172 4.83 33.19 0.81
C THR A 172 3.48 32.49 0.70
N SER A 173 3.36 31.26 1.23
CA SER A 173 2.11 30.51 1.28
C SER A 173 2.13 29.49 2.43
N PRO A 174 1.01 29.28 3.16
CA PRO A 174 -0.03 30.29 3.36
C PRO A 174 0.60 31.60 3.87
N PRO A 175 0.16 32.79 3.40
CA PRO A 175 0.74 34.06 3.84
C PRO A 175 0.39 34.37 5.31
N ASP A 176 1.11 35.32 5.91
CA ASP A 176 0.86 35.76 7.29
C ASP A 176 -0.59 36.21 7.51
N GLY A 177 -1.23 35.63 8.52
CA GLY A 177 -2.64 35.83 8.85
C GLY A 177 -3.63 35.04 7.98
N ALA A 178 -3.18 34.12 7.14
CA ALA A 178 -4.07 33.30 6.31
C ALA A 178 -5.01 32.44 7.17
N ALA A 179 -6.25 32.28 6.71
CA ALA A 179 -7.19 31.29 7.20
C ALA A 179 -7.36 30.21 6.12
N VAL A 180 -7.12 28.95 6.48
CA VAL A 180 -7.19 27.82 5.55
C VAL A 180 -8.07 26.73 6.14
N THR A 181 -9.06 26.29 5.35
CA THR A 181 -9.84 25.09 5.68
C THR A 181 -9.14 23.87 5.09
N VAL A 182 -8.96 22.83 5.91
CA VAL A 182 -8.43 21.54 5.51
C VAL A 182 -9.61 20.67 5.09
N GLU A 183 -9.91 20.66 3.79
CA GLU A 183 -11.06 19.96 3.17
C GLU A 183 -10.66 19.35 1.81
N GLY A 184 -11.55 18.54 1.24
CA GLY A 184 -11.30 17.84 -0.03
C GLY A 184 -10.73 16.44 0.18
N GLN A 185 -9.94 15.94 -0.78
CA GLN A 185 -9.37 14.60 -0.69
C GLN A 185 -8.18 14.59 0.28
N ALA A 186 -8.04 13.52 1.09
CA ALA A 186 -6.91 13.39 2.00
C ALA A 186 -5.53 13.38 1.31
N THR A 187 -5.50 13.09 0.00
CA THR A 187 -4.31 13.12 -0.84
C THR A 187 -4.05 14.47 -1.50
N ASP A 188 -4.96 15.43 -1.38
CA ASP A 188 -4.79 16.77 -1.93
C ASP A 188 -3.58 17.47 -1.29
N PRO A 189 -2.81 18.23 -2.07
CA PRO A 189 -1.57 18.82 -1.58
C PRO A 189 -1.84 20.02 -0.66
N PHE A 190 -1.13 20.06 0.46
CA PHE A 190 -0.97 21.25 1.29
C PHE A 190 0.50 21.67 1.25
N VAL A 191 0.80 22.79 0.60
CA VAL A 191 2.19 23.14 0.24
C VAL A 191 2.57 24.50 0.82
N PRO A 192 3.13 24.56 2.04
CA PRO A 192 3.80 25.76 2.52
C PRO A 192 5.01 26.11 1.64
N MET A 193 5.16 27.39 1.30
CA MET A 193 6.21 27.91 0.41
C MET A 193 6.88 29.14 1.01
N TRP A 194 8.16 29.36 0.69
CA TRP A 194 8.93 30.52 1.13
C TRP A 194 9.89 31.04 0.04
N SER A 195 10.44 32.24 0.25
CA SER A 195 11.46 32.82 -0.62
C SER A 195 12.81 32.12 -0.44
N ALA A 196 13.55 31.93 -1.54
CA ALA A 196 14.92 31.44 -1.50
C ALA A 196 15.89 32.46 -0.85
N SER A 197 16.87 31.94 -0.14
CA SER A 197 18.07 32.64 0.32
C SER A 197 19.24 32.39 -0.64
N THR A 198 20.29 33.19 -0.50
CA THR A 198 21.58 32.98 -1.19
C THR A 198 22.72 32.96 -0.19
N ASP A 199 23.71 32.13 -0.44
CA ASP A 199 24.95 32.11 0.33
C ASP A 199 26.01 32.99 -0.34
N PRO A 200 26.64 33.96 0.36
CA PRO A 200 27.65 34.83 -0.24
C PRO A 200 28.89 34.10 -0.76
N GLU A 201 29.23 32.95 -0.17
CA GLU A 201 30.37 32.10 -0.58
C GLU A 201 29.96 31.02 -1.60
N GLY A 202 28.66 30.90 -1.89
CA GLY A 202 28.11 29.90 -2.81
C GLY A 202 27.98 28.51 -2.20
N ALA A 203 27.98 28.39 -0.87
CA ALA A 203 27.70 27.14 -0.18
C ALA A 203 26.27 26.63 -0.52
N PRO A 204 26.07 25.30 -0.63
CA PRO A 204 24.74 24.73 -0.77
C PRO A 204 23.87 25.06 0.45
N LEU A 205 22.62 25.44 0.19
CA LEU A 205 21.65 25.77 1.23
C LEU A 205 20.65 24.64 1.44
N GLU A 206 20.32 24.40 2.70
CA GLU A 206 19.27 23.49 3.13
C GLU A 206 18.21 24.23 3.95
N TYR A 207 16.95 23.83 3.81
CA TYR A 207 15.81 24.44 4.47
C TYR A 207 15.04 23.44 5.34
N THR A 208 14.55 23.95 6.46
CA THR A 208 13.59 23.27 7.33
C THR A 208 12.37 24.16 7.52
N TRP A 209 11.17 23.63 7.26
CA TRP A 209 9.92 24.28 7.60
C TRP A 209 9.44 23.81 8.97
N GLU A 210 9.03 24.72 9.84
CA GLU A 210 8.56 24.36 11.17
C GLU A 210 7.27 25.12 11.55
N LEU A 211 6.45 24.46 12.39
CA LEU A 211 5.07 24.84 12.76
C LEU A 211 4.85 24.68 14.27
N TRP A 212 4.24 25.67 14.92
CA TRP A 212 4.02 25.74 16.37
C TRP A 212 2.62 26.23 16.73
N THR A 213 2.22 25.99 17.99
CA THR A 213 1.12 26.74 18.61
C THR A 213 1.58 28.13 19.10
N PRO A 214 0.70 29.15 19.09
CA PRO A 214 0.96 30.44 19.71
C PRO A 214 1.09 30.31 21.24
N GLY A 215 2.05 31.02 21.87
CA GLY A 215 2.24 31.01 23.32
C GLY A 215 3.53 30.29 23.76
N PRO A 216 3.56 29.51 24.86
CA PRO A 216 4.72 28.65 25.13
C PRO A 216 4.85 27.68 23.96
N THR A 217 5.83 27.96 23.09
CA THR A 217 5.91 27.47 21.72
C THR A 217 6.18 25.97 21.69
N THR A 218 5.13 25.15 21.65
CA THR A 218 5.25 23.72 21.37
C THR A 218 5.43 23.54 19.88
N LEU A 219 6.57 22.99 19.47
CA LEU A 219 6.82 22.59 18.09
C LEU A 219 5.92 21.41 17.75
N LEU A 220 5.05 21.59 16.77
CA LEU A 220 4.12 20.57 16.30
C LEU A 220 4.73 19.75 15.18
N LEU A 221 5.43 20.41 14.26
CA LEU A 221 5.97 19.77 13.07
C LEU A 221 7.26 20.48 12.61
N SER A 222 8.26 19.70 12.21
CA SER A 222 9.52 20.17 11.62
C SER A 222 9.84 19.28 10.42
N VAL A 223 9.92 19.88 9.24
CA VAL A 223 10.03 19.19 7.95
C VAL A 223 11.31 19.65 7.25
N PRO A 224 12.37 18.80 7.21
CA PRO A 224 13.54 19.08 6.40
C PRO A 224 13.19 18.92 4.91
N THR A 225 13.61 19.87 4.09
CA THR A 225 13.25 19.96 2.66
C THR A 225 14.45 20.00 1.72
N GLY A 226 15.67 19.90 2.26
CA GLY A 226 16.90 20.05 1.48
C GLY A 226 16.93 21.43 0.83
N ALA A 227 17.28 21.51 -0.45
CA ALA A 227 17.34 22.78 -1.18
C ALA A 227 15.96 23.31 -1.64
N ALA A 228 14.87 22.57 -1.42
CA ALA A 228 13.54 23.00 -1.85
C ALA A 228 13.04 24.19 -1.02
N THR A 229 12.28 25.08 -1.65
CA THR A 229 11.65 26.24 -0.99
C THR A 229 10.17 26.02 -0.70
N GLN A 230 9.81 24.75 -0.50
CA GLN A 230 8.46 24.30 -0.19
C GLN A 230 8.50 23.02 0.64
N ALA A 231 7.47 22.81 1.45
CA ALA A 231 7.23 21.55 2.15
C ALA A 231 6.02 20.85 1.53
N ASP A 232 6.20 19.62 1.03
CA ASP A 232 5.12 18.85 0.43
C ASP A 232 4.39 18.03 1.51
N LEU A 233 3.21 18.50 1.91
CA LEU A 233 2.30 17.80 2.82
C LEU A 233 0.99 17.46 2.09
N THR A 234 0.15 16.65 2.71
CA THR A 234 -1.21 16.38 2.22
C THR A 234 -2.25 16.89 3.20
N MET A 235 -3.47 17.17 2.73
CA MET A 235 -4.60 17.56 3.57
C MET A 235 -4.84 16.54 4.70
N GLY A 236 -4.75 15.24 4.40
CA GLY A 236 -4.89 14.18 5.41
C GLY A 236 -3.81 14.22 6.50
N ALA A 237 -2.56 14.54 6.15
CA ALA A 237 -1.49 14.69 7.14
C ALA A 237 -1.73 15.90 8.06
N VAL A 238 -2.21 17.02 7.49
CA VAL A 238 -2.57 18.21 8.25
C VAL A 238 -3.79 17.94 9.13
N ALA A 239 -4.84 17.29 8.60
CA ALA A 239 -6.03 16.92 9.35
C ALA A 239 -5.70 16.02 10.55
N GLY A 240 -4.88 14.99 10.34
CA GLY A 240 -4.38 14.13 11.41
C GLY A 240 -3.60 14.89 12.49
N LEU A 241 -2.79 15.89 12.09
CA LEU A 241 -2.10 16.77 13.04
C LEU A 241 -3.08 17.63 13.84
N LEU A 242 -4.10 18.21 13.20
CA LEU A 242 -5.12 19.02 13.85
C LEU A 242 -5.92 18.19 14.87
N ALA A 243 -6.39 17.00 14.47
CA ALA A 243 -7.10 16.08 15.33
C ALA A 243 -6.25 15.62 16.53
N ALA A 244 -4.96 15.32 16.32
CA ALA A 244 -4.03 14.97 17.39
C ALA A 244 -3.82 16.11 18.40
N ASN A 245 -4.07 17.36 17.99
CA ASN A 245 -4.06 18.55 18.86
C ASN A 245 -5.47 18.94 19.36
N GLY A 246 -6.44 18.03 19.26
CA GLY A 246 -7.77 18.19 19.83
C GLY A 246 -8.72 19.09 19.02
N VAL A 247 -8.37 19.43 17.78
CA VAL A 247 -9.27 20.14 16.87
C VAL A 247 -10.27 19.15 16.30
N THR A 248 -11.56 19.42 16.46
CA THR A 248 -12.66 18.63 15.88
C THR A 248 -13.10 19.23 14.55
N ILE A 249 -13.86 18.49 13.73
CA ILE A 249 -14.47 18.99 12.48
C ILE A 249 -15.23 20.30 12.75
N GLY A 250 -15.01 21.31 11.91
CA GLY A 250 -15.50 22.69 12.03
C GLY A 250 -14.74 23.55 13.07
N GLY A 251 -13.87 22.93 13.88
CA GLY A 251 -13.00 23.61 14.82
C GLY A 251 -11.80 24.25 14.12
N SER A 252 -11.19 25.24 14.77
CA SER A 252 -10.01 25.94 14.24
C SER A 252 -8.94 26.12 15.29
N ILE A 253 -7.68 26.21 14.84
CA ILE A 253 -6.53 26.47 15.69
C ILE A 253 -5.63 27.53 15.04
N ASP A 254 -5.22 28.51 15.83
CA ASP A 254 -4.17 29.45 15.43
C ASP A 254 -2.82 28.75 15.56
N LEU A 255 -1.98 28.90 14.54
CA LEU A 255 -0.64 28.35 14.47
C LEU A 255 0.33 29.42 13.97
N VAL A 256 1.61 29.17 14.18
CA VAL A 256 2.71 29.99 13.67
C VAL A 256 3.63 29.07 12.89
N HIS A 257 4.16 29.52 11.75
CA HIS A 257 5.11 28.77 10.95
C HIS A 257 6.23 29.66 10.41
N ARG A 258 7.38 29.05 10.09
CA ARG A 258 8.51 29.73 9.44
C ARG A 258 9.35 28.72 8.67
N ALA A 259 10.17 29.24 7.75
CA ALA A 259 11.28 28.50 7.18
C ALA A 259 12.60 28.89 7.87
N VAL A 260 13.52 27.94 7.98
CA VAL A 260 14.87 28.14 8.52
C VAL A 260 15.85 27.66 7.45
N VAL A 261 16.88 28.45 7.15
CA VAL A 261 17.92 28.09 6.18
C VAL A 261 19.26 27.82 6.89
N THR A 262 20.05 26.89 6.37
CA THR A 262 21.42 26.62 6.82
C THR A 262 22.35 26.39 5.64
N ASP A 263 23.60 26.85 5.76
CA ASP A 263 24.72 26.55 4.86
C ASP A 263 25.63 25.41 5.41
N GLY A 264 25.23 24.82 6.55
CA GLY A 264 26.00 23.81 7.28
C GLY A 264 26.89 24.36 8.41
N ALA A 265 27.09 25.68 8.49
CA ALA A 265 27.82 26.36 9.55
C ALA A 265 26.95 27.39 10.30
N ASN A 266 26.14 28.15 9.57
CA ASN A 266 25.22 29.16 10.06
C ASN A 266 23.77 28.71 9.87
N VAL A 267 22.92 28.98 10.87
CA VAL A 267 21.48 28.70 10.81
C VAL A 267 20.72 30.02 10.95
N VAL A 268 19.98 30.39 9.91
CA VAL A 268 19.25 31.66 9.83
C VAL A 268 17.75 31.40 9.82
N PRO A 269 17.04 31.65 10.93
CA PRO A 269 15.59 31.54 10.95
C PRO A 269 14.94 32.71 10.21
N GLY A 270 13.96 32.40 9.36
CA GLY A 270 13.07 33.37 8.75
C GLY A 270 12.11 34.01 9.77
N PRO A 271 11.45 35.13 9.40
CA PRO A 271 10.35 35.68 10.19
C PRO A 271 9.21 34.65 10.30
N THR A 272 8.50 34.69 11.41
CA THR A 272 7.29 33.89 11.63
C THR A 272 6.10 34.48 10.90
N ALA A 273 5.26 33.61 10.35
CA ALA A 273 3.93 33.93 9.85
C ALA A 273 2.86 33.23 10.72
N ALA A 274 1.72 33.87 10.95
CA ALA A 274 0.55 33.27 11.59
C ALA A 274 -0.34 32.60 10.55
N VAL A 275 -0.96 31.49 10.90
CA VAL A 275 -1.97 30.82 10.07
C VAL A 275 -3.05 30.23 10.96
N ASN A 276 -4.32 30.45 10.61
CA ASN A 276 -5.46 29.81 11.25
C ASN A 276 -5.89 28.62 10.38
N LEU A 277 -5.84 27.41 10.94
CA LEU A 277 -6.29 26.21 10.25
C LEU A 277 -7.62 25.74 10.82
N THR A 278 -8.62 25.59 9.96
CA THR A 278 -9.91 24.98 10.28
C THR A 278 -9.91 23.54 9.79
N LEU A 279 -10.24 22.58 10.66
CA LEU A 279 -10.44 21.19 10.24
C LEU A 279 -11.80 21.07 9.55
N GLY A 280 -11.80 20.82 8.24
CA GLY A 280 -12.99 20.46 7.48
C GLY A 280 -13.31 18.97 7.58
N ASP A 281 -14.20 18.52 6.71
CA ASP A 281 -14.57 17.11 6.56
C ASP A 281 -13.89 16.60 5.28
N LEU A 282 -12.94 15.65 5.39
CA LEU A 282 -12.22 15.16 4.21
C LEU A 282 -13.04 14.06 3.53
N GLU A 283 -12.96 14.03 2.21
CA GLU A 283 -13.68 13.02 1.42
C GLU A 283 -13.12 11.61 1.72
N PRO A 284 -13.99 10.60 1.95
CA PRO A 284 -13.57 9.23 2.18
C PRO A 284 -12.97 8.61 0.93
N SER A 285 -12.10 7.62 1.10
CA SER A 285 -11.50 6.93 -0.04
C SER A 285 -12.57 6.23 -0.89
N PRO A 286 -12.53 6.29 -2.24
CA PRO A 286 -13.54 5.67 -3.08
C PRO A 286 -13.57 4.13 -2.94
N PRO A 287 -14.75 3.49 -2.82
CA PRO A 287 -14.85 2.03 -2.81
C PRO A 287 -14.65 1.48 -4.23
N ALA A 288 -14.04 0.31 -4.37
CA ALA A 288 -13.82 -0.34 -5.67
C ALA A 288 -14.58 -1.67 -5.73
N ILE A 289 -15.29 -1.92 -6.84
CA ILE A 289 -15.99 -3.20 -7.07
C ILE A 289 -14.98 -4.36 -7.05
N THR A 290 -15.32 -5.41 -6.29
CA THR A 290 -14.56 -6.67 -6.21
C THR A 290 -15.33 -7.83 -6.84
N PHE A 291 -16.67 -7.75 -6.87
CA PHE A 291 -17.52 -8.73 -7.54
C PHE A 291 -18.86 -8.13 -8.01
N PRO A 292 -19.39 -8.53 -9.17
CA PRO A 292 -18.62 -9.06 -10.30
C PRO A 292 -17.50 -8.08 -10.71
N PRO A 293 -16.28 -8.54 -11.04
CA PRO A 293 -15.19 -7.63 -11.44
C PRO A 293 -15.48 -6.95 -12.79
N ASP A 294 -14.73 -5.88 -13.08
CA ASP A 294 -14.87 -5.16 -14.35
C ASP A 294 -14.68 -6.08 -15.58
N GLY A 295 -15.64 -6.02 -16.49
CA GLY A 295 -15.72 -6.88 -17.68
C GLY A 295 -16.23 -8.29 -17.42
N ALA A 296 -16.76 -8.59 -16.22
CA ALA A 296 -17.29 -9.92 -15.92
C ALA A 296 -18.48 -10.28 -16.82
N VAL A 297 -18.57 -11.56 -17.16
CA VAL A 297 -19.74 -12.17 -17.79
C VAL A 297 -20.34 -13.13 -16.77
N VAL A 298 -21.59 -12.90 -16.38
CA VAL A 298 -22.27 -13.71 -15.35
C VAL A 298 -23.57 -14.27 -15.91
N THR A 299 -23.74 -15.58 -15.80
CA THR A 299 -25.01 -16.24 -16.10
C THR A 299 -25.89 -16.23 -14.86
N VAL A 300 -27.13 -15.80 -15.01
CA VAL A 300 -28.17 -15.83 -13.98
C VAL A 300 -28.89 -17.17 -14.12
N GLU A 301 -28.47 -18.15 -13.33
CA GLU A 301 -28.92 -19.56 -13.35
C GLU A 301 -29.07 -20.11 -11.92
N GLY A 302 -29.63 -21.32 -11.78
CA GLY A 302 -29.87 -21.97 -10.50
C GLY A 302 -31.25 -21.66 -9.93
N GLN A 303 -31.41 -21.78 -8.62
CA GLN A 303 -32.69 -21.53 -7.95
C GLN A 303 -32.94 -20.02 -7.82
N ALA A 304 -34.18 -19.57 -7.94
CA ALA A 304 -34.52 -18.15 -7.78
C ALA A 304 -34.16 -17.55 -6.40
N SER A 305 -34.01 -18.40 -5.38
CA SER A 305 -33.55 -18.03 -4.04
C SER A 305 -32.03 -17.94 -3.90
N ASP A 306 -31.27 -18.41 -4.88
CA ASP A 306 -29.81 -18.41 -4.81
C ASP A 306 -29.27 -16.98 -4.75
N PRO A 307 -28.20 -16.75 -3.98
CA PRO A 307 -27.68 -15.41 -3.74
C PRO A 307 -26.94 -14.87 -4.97
N PHE A 308 -27.21 -13.61 -5.31
CA PHE A 308 -26.37 -12.80 -6.19
C PHE A 308 -25.87 -11.61 -5.38
N VAL A 309 -24.57 -11.58 -5.09
CA VAL A 309 -24.01 -10.67 -4.09
C VAL A 309 -22.90 -9.81 -4.69
N PRO A 310 -23.22 -8.65 -5.28
CA PRO A 310 -22.21 -7.65 -5.63
C PRO A 310 -21.44 -7.21 -4.39
N MET A 311 -20.11 -7.10 -4.51
CA MET A 311 -19.19 -6.76 -3.42
C MET A 311 -18.22 -5.66 -3.85
N TRP A 312 -17.74 -4.88 -2.88
CA TRP A 312 -16.73 -3.84 -3.07
C TRP A 312 -15.77 -3.75 -1.88
N SER A 313 -14.68 -3.01 -2.06
CA SER A 313 -13.73 -2.71 -0.99
C SER A 313 -14.31 -1.72 0.00
N ALA A 314 -14.00 -1.89 1.29
CA ALA A 314 -14.27 -0.89 2.30
C ALA A 314 -13.50 0.42 2.01
N SER A 315 -14.16 1.54 2.26
CA SER A 315 -13.60 2.88 2.26
C SER A 315 -13.03 3.24 3.63
N VAL A 316 -12.16 4.26 3.67
CA VAL A 316 -11.61 4.85 4.88
C VAL A 316 -11.98 6.33 4.89
N ASP A 317 -12.61 6.75 5.98
CA ASP A 317 -12.80 8.15 6.34
C ASP A 317 -11.53 8.64 7.07
N PRO A 318 -10.82 9.67 6.57
CA PRO A 318 -9.64 10.23 7.22
C PRO A 318 -9.89 10.71 8.66
N GLU A 319 -11.09 11.20 8.95
CA GLU A 319 -11.51 11.67 10.28
C GLU A 319 -12.05 10.53 11.16
N GLY A 320 -12.24 9.34 10.59
CA GLY A 320 -12.73 8.16 11.29
C GLY A 320 -14.23 8.16 11.57
N GLY A 321 -15.01 8.93 10.81
CA GLY A 321 -16.46 8.91 10.82
C GLY A 321 -17.06 7.59 10.30
N ALA A 322 -18.37 7.44 10.51
CA ALA A 322 -19.10 6.24 10.16
C ALA A 322 -19.49 6.27 8.68
N LEU A 323 -19.18 5.20 7.95
CA LEU A 323 -19.44 5.11 6.51
C LEU A 323 -20.68 4.29 6.20
N THR A 324 -21.45 4.75 5.22
CA THR A 324 -22.54 4.01 4.60
C THR A 324 -22.35 3.89 3.10
N TYR A 325 -22.98 2.91 2.46
CA TYR A 325 -22.82 2.62 1.05
C TYR A 325 -24.16 2.49 0.33
N THR A 326 -24.13 2.86 -0.95
CA THR A 326 -25.18 2.55 -1.92
C THR A 326 -24.54 1.85 -3.11
N TRP A 327 -25.07 0.68 -3.48
CA TRP A 327 -24.71 0.01 -4.73
C TRP A 327 -25.68 0.41 -5.83
N GLU A 328 -25.15 0.72 -7.00
CA GLU A 328 -25.93 1.21 -8.13
C GLU A 328 -25.60 0.43 -9.41
N LEU A 329 -26.62 0.24 -10.26
CA LEU A 329 -26.55 -0.50 -11.53
C LEU A 329 -27.32 0.24 -12.62
N TRP A 330 -26.71 0.44 -13.79
CA TRP A 330 -27.29 1.16 -14.92
C TRP A 330 -26.93 0.53 -16.26
N THR A 331 -27.67 0.92 -17.30
CA THR A 331 -27.31 0.63 -18.69
C THR A 331 -26.12 1.50 -19.15
N PRO A 332 -25.29 1.05 -20.11
CA PRO A 332 -24.20 1.85 -20.66
C PRO A 332 -24.69 3.12 -21.40
N GLY A 333 -23.80 4.12 -21.56
CA GLY A 333 -24.06 5.32 -22.36
C GLY A 333 -24.81 6.40 -21.58
N PRO A 334 -25.89 7.03 -22.13
CA PRO A 334 -26.65 8.06 -21.40
C PRO A 334 -27.34 7.55 -20.13
N GLY A 335 -27.24 6.25 -19.83
CA GLY A 335 -27.29 5.70 -18.48
C GLY A 335 -28.67 5.77 -17.84
N VAL A 336 -29.50 4.74 -18.06
CA VAL A 336 -30.70 4.55 -17.24
C VAL A 336 -30.32 3.78 -15.98
N LEU A 337 -30.47 4.42 -14.81
CA LEU A 337 -30.34 3.76 -13.51
C LEU A 337 -31.44 2.70 -13.38
N LEU A 338 -31.03 1.44 -13.27
CA LEU A 338 -31.93 0.30 -13.15
C LEU A 338 -32.18 -0.03 -11.68
N LEU A 339 -31.15 0.07 -10.85
CA LEU A 339 -31.23 -0.30 -9.45
C LEU A 339 -30.29 0.55 -8.59
N SER A 340 -30.76 0.91 -7.40
CA SER A 340 -30.00 1.62 -6.36
C SER A 340 -30.36 0.99 -5.01
N VAL A 341 -29.36 0.41 -4.34
CA VAL A 341 -29.53 -0.42 -3.15
C VAL A 341 -28.70 0.18 -2.01
N PRO A 342 -29.33 0.85 -1.02
CA PRO A 342 -28.63 1.26 0.18
C PRO A 342 -28.31 0.05 1.05
N THR A 343 -27.06 -0.09 1.49
CA THR A 343 -26.58 -1.26 2.26
C THR A 343 -26.12 -0.92 3.67
N GLY A 344 -26.26 0.35 4.08
CA GLY A 344 -25.71 0.83 5.35
C GLY A 344 -24.19 0.65 5.36
N ALA A 345 -23.63 0.10 6.44
CA ALA A 345 -22.18 -0.15 6.54
C ALA A 345 -21.70 -1.40 5.77
N ALA A 346 -22.61 -2.21 5.20
CA ALA A 346 -22.21 -3.44 4.51
C ALA A 346 -21.54 -3.13 3.16
N THR A 347 -20.45 -3.84 2.87
CA THR A 347 -19.69 -3.73 1.61
C THR A 347 -20.16 -4.73 0.54
N GLN A 348 -21.44 -5.09 0.63
CA GLN A 348 -22.10 -6.00 -0.29
C GLN A 348 -23.59 -5.68 -0.39
N ALA A 349 -24.20 -5.97 -1.54
CA ALA A 349 -25.63 -5.90 -1.76
C ALA A 349 -26.20 -7.32 -1.84
N ASP A 350 -27.12 -7.67 -0.94
CA ASP A 350 -27.73 -9.01 -0.91
C ASP A 350 -28.94 -9.05 -1.86
N LEU A 351 -28.74 -9.58 -3.06
CA LEU A 351 -29.80 -9.85 -4.04
C LEU A 351 -29.96 -11.36 -4.24
N THR A 352 -31.02 -11.76 -4.95
CA THR A 352 -31.22 -13.15 -5.37
C THR A 352 -31.21 -13.27 -6.89
N MET A 353 -30.89 -14.46 -7.41
CA MET A 353 -30.94 -14.74 -8.86
C MET A 353 -32.31 -14.43 -9.44
N GLY A 354 -33.40 -14.75 -8.73
CA GLY A 354 -34.76 -14.42 -9.16
C GLY A 354 -35.02 -12.91 -9.28
N ALA A 355 -34.48 -12.08 -8.37
CA ALA A 355 -34.60 -10.63 -8.45
C ALA A 355 -33.83 -10.07 -9.66
N VAL A 356 -32.63 -10.59 -9.91
CA VAL A 356 -31.80 -10.21 -11.07
C VAL A 356 -32.46 -10.66 -12.37
N ALA A 357 -32.97 -11.89 -12.44
CA ALA A 357 -33.71 -12.40 -13.60
C ALA A 357 -34.94 -11.55 -13.91
N GLY A 358 -35.73 -11.21 -12.89
CA GLY A 358 -36.88 -10.32 -13.03
C GLY A 358 -36.50 -8.93 -13.55
N LEU A 359 -35.37 -8.38 -13.09
CA LEU A 359 -34.83 -7.11 -13.60
C LEU A 359 -34.44 -7.22 -15.08
N LEU A 360 -33.75 -8.29 -15.47
CA LEU A 360 -33.36 -8.54 -16.86
C LEU A 360 -34.58 -8.66 -17.78
N ALA A 361 -35.57 -9.45 -17.38
CA ALA A 361 -36.81 -9.63 -18.13
C ALA A 361 -37.59 -8.31 -18.26
N ALA A 362 -37.67 -7.50 -17.20
CA ALA A 362 -38.30 -6.18 -17.24
C ALA A 362 -37.58 -5.20 -18.19
N ASN A 363 -36.30 -5.42 -18.46
CA ASN A 363 -35.50 -4.69 -19.45
C ASN A 363 -35.44 -5.38 -20.82
N GLY A 364 -36.36 -6.33 -21.08
CA GLY A 364 -36.55 -6.95 -22.38
C GLY A 364 -35.53 -8.04 -22.74
N VAL A 365 -34.75 -8.52 -21.78
CA VAL A 365 -33.85 -9.66 -22.00
C VAL A 365 -34.66 -10.95 -21.96
N ALA A 366 -34.66 -11.69 -23.07
CA ALA A 366 -35.26 -13.02 -23.13
C ALA A 366 -34.30 -14.10 -22.61
N ILE A 367 -34.81 -15.28 -22.27
CA ILE A 367 -33.99 -16.45 -21.89
C ILE A 367 -32.97 -16.76 -23.00
N GLY A 368 -31.71 -16.97 -22.61
CA GLY A 368 -30.55 -17.09 -23.49
C GLY A 368 -30.00 -15.77 -24.04
N GLY A 369 -30.68 -14.66 -23.79
CA GLY A 369 -30.24 -13.32 -24.12
C GLY A 369 -29.28 -12.74 -23.08
N ASN A 370 -28.68 -11.59 -23.40
CA ASN A 370 -27.79 -10.88 -22.50
C ASN A 370 -28.02 -9.36 -22.53
N ILE A 371 -27.47 -8.69 -21.52
CA ILE A 371 -27.43 -7.24 -21.43
C ILE A 371 -26.10 -6.77 -20.83
N ASP A 372 -25.49 -5.78 -21.47
CA ASP A 372 -24.35 -5.06 -20.90
C ASP A 372 -24.86 -4.03 -19.89
N LEU A 373 -24.25 -4.02 -18.71
CA LEU A 373 -24.56 -3.12 -17.61
C LEU A 373 -23.27 -2.55 -17.03
N VAL A 374 -23.42 -1.50 -16.23
CA VAL A 374 -22.32 -0.89 -15.48
C VAL A 374 -22.80 -0.68 -14.05
N HIS A 375 -21.94 -0.94 -13.08
CA HIS A 375 -22.24 -0.82 -11.66
C HIS A 375 -21.11 -0.13 -10.90
N ARG A 376 -21.43 0.46 -9.75
CA ARG A 376 -20.45 0.99 -8.79
C ARG A 376 -20.99 0.93 -7.37
N ALA A 377 -20.11 1.13 -6.41
CA ALA A 377 -20.48 1.49 -5.05
C ALA A 377 -20.21 2.98 -4.82
N VAL A 378 -21.08 3.64 -4.07
CA VAL A 378 -20.94 5.03 -3.61
C VAL A 378 -20.85 4.98 -2.09
N VAL A 379 -19.83 5.62 -1.52
CA VAL A 379 -19.70 5.76 -0.07
C VAL A 379 -20.19 7.14 0.37
N ASN A 380 -20.81 7.19 1.55
CA ASN A 380 -21.25 8.40 2.22
C ASN A 380 -20.76 8.40 3.68
N ASP A 381 -20.13 9.48 4.12
CA ASP A 381 -19.62 9.71 5.50
C ASP A 381 -20.60 10.53 6.38
N GLY A 382 -21.74 10.93 5.82
CA GLY A 382 -22.72 11.84 6.42
C GLY A 382 -22.77 13.23 5.77
N THR A 383 -21.71 13.64 5.06
CA THR A 383 -21.59 14.94 4.39
C THR A 383 -21.27 14.78 2.91
N ASN A 384 -20.30 13.93 2.58
CA ASN A 384 -19.73 13.74 1.25
C ASN A 384 -20.22 12.43 0.62
N ASP A 385 -20.61 12.50 -0.65
CA ASP A 385 -20.87 11.32 -1.48
C ASP A 385 -19.67 11.10 -2.43
N VAL A 386 -18.94 10.01 -2.23
CA VAL A 386 -17.78 9.66 -3.06
C VAL A 386 -18.10 8.40 -3.87
N ALA A 387 -18.23 8.59 -5.18
CA ALA A 387 -18.47 7.49 -6.10
C ALA A 387 -17.19 6.70 -6.39
N GLY A 388 -17.26 5.39 -6.26
CA GLY A 388 -16.24 4.47 -6.74
C GLY A 388 -16.10 4.47 -8.26
N PRO A 389 -14.98 3.94 -8.79
CA PRO A 389 -14.87 3.66 -10.22
C PRO A 389 -15.98 2.70 -10.67
N THR A 390 -16.45 2.90 -11.89
CA THR A 390 -17.46 2.03 -12.50
C THR A 390 -16.84 0.73 -13.00
N ALA A 391 -17.54 -0.39 -12.84
CA ALA A 391 -17.21 -1.68 -13.44
C ALA A 391 -18.29 -2.05 -14.47
N ALA A 392 -17.90 -2.64 -15.60
CA ALA A 392 -18.81 -3.22 -16.59
C ALA A 392 -19.12 -4.67 -16.24
N VAL A 393 -20.35 -5.11 -16.51
CA VAL A 393 -20.77 -6.51 -16.36
C VAL A 393 -21.76 -6.88 -17.45
N ASN A 394 -21.57 -8.02 -18.10
CA ASN A 394 -22.53 -8.61 -19.01
C ASN A 394 -23.32 -9.70 -18.27
N LEU A 395 -24.63 -9.53 -18.15
CA LEU A 395 -25.50 -10.52 -17.52
C LEU A 395 -26.25 -11.31 -18.59
N ILE A 396 -26.19 -12.64 -18.49
CA ILE A 396 -26.88 -13.58 -19.37
C ILE A 396 -28.05 -14.17 -18.59
N LEU A 397 -29.27 -14.07 -19.12
CA LEU A 397 -30.45 -14.68 -18.50
C LEU A 397 -30.54 -16.16 -18.92
N ALA A 398 -30.39 -17.10 -17.97
CA ALA A 398 -30.72 -18.50 -18.20
C ALA A 398 -32.14 -18.80 -17.69
N ASP A 399 -32.58 -20.05 -17.91
CA ASP A 399 -33.85 -20.57 -17.37
C ASP A 399 -33.62 -20.99 -15.92
N LEU A 400 -34.28 -20.34 -14.95
CA LEU A 400 -34.07 -20.65 -13.54
C LEU A 400 -34.73 -21.97 -13.17
N GLU A 401 -34.14 -22.64 -12.19
CA GLU A 401 -34.67 -23.92 -11.73
C GLU A 401 -36.00 -23.73 -10.97
N PRO A 402 -37.01 -24.60 -11.19
CA PRO A 402 -38.24 -24.58 -10.43
C PRO A 402 -38.02 -25.01 -8.97
N THR A 403 -38.92 -24.58 -8.08
CA THR A 403 -38.80 -24.95 -6.67
C THR A 403 -38.95 -26.46 -6.46
N PRO A 404 -38.15 -27.10 -5.59
CA PRO A 404 -38.21 -28.55 -5.40
C PRO A 404 -39.56 -28.97 -4.80
N PRO A 405 -40.23 -30.00 -5.35
CA PRO A 405 -41.46 -30.54 -4.79
C PRO A 405 -41.16 -31.31 -3.49
N VAL A 406 -42.01 -31.18 -2.47
CA VAL A 406 -41.81 -31.85 -1.17
C VAL A 406 -42.92 -32.87 -0.95
N ILE A 407 -42.57 -34.11 -0.61
CA ILE A 407 -43.54 -35.16 -0.30
C ILE A 407 -44.43 -34.73 0.88
N THR A 408 -45.75 -34.88 0.72
CA THR A 408 -46.75 -34.61 1.75
C THR A 408 -47.49 -35.88 2.19
N SER A 409 -47.52 -36.92 1.35
CA SER A 409 -48.12 -38.20 1.66
C SER A 409 -47.49 -39.34 0.84
N PRO A 410 -47.26 -40.52 1.42
CA PRO A 410 -46.99 -40.70 2.85
C PRO A 410 -45.84 -39.76 3.28
N PRO A 411 -45.91 -39.07 4.43
CA PRO A 411 -44.83 -38.20 4.87
C PRO A 411 -43.58 -39.01 5.26
N ASP A 412 -42.44 -38.32 5.38
CA ASP A 412 -41.17 -38.93 5.80
C ASP A 412 -41.30 -39.70 7.14
N GLY A 413 -40.81 -40.93 7.14
CA GLY A 413 -40.92 -41.88 8.25
C GLY A 413 -42.30 -42.53 8.42
N ALA A 414 -43.23 -42.36 7.47
CA ALA A 414 -44.56 -42.95 7.58
C ALA A 414 -44.52 -44.47 7.47
N THR A 415 -45.33 -45.14 8.30
CA THR A 415 -45.65 -46.56 8.13
C THR A 415 -47.04 -46.69 7.52
N VAL A 416 -47.14 -47.36 6.38
CA VAL A 416 -48.41 -47.57 5.66
C VAL A 416 -48.74 -49.05 5.61
N ALA A 417 -49.86 -49.43 6.21
CA ALA A 417 -50.42 -50.76 6.07
C ALA A 417 -51.00 -50.95 4.67
N ILE A 418 -50.52 -51.96 3.95
CA ILE A 418 -51.11 -52.41 2.69
C ILE A 418 -52.22 -53.40 3.03
N GLU A 419 -53.41 -52.86 3.30
CA GLU A 419 -54.63 -53.59 3.62
C GLU A 419 -55.83 -53.06 2.82
N GLY A 420 -56.93 -53.82 2.81
CA GLY A 420 -58.16 -53.45 2.10
C GLY A 420 -58.41 -54.24 0.80
N LEU A 421 -59.27 -53.70 -0.06
CA LEU A 421 -59.55 -54.27 -1.37
C LEU A 421 -58.41 -53.93 -2.35
N PRO A 422 -58.08 -54.81 -3.32
CA PRO A 422 -57.06 -54.52 -4.33
C PRO A 422 -57.33 -53.23 -5.14
N THR A 423 -58.57 -52.75 -5.17
CA THR A 423 -59.00 -51.52 -5.83
C THR A 423 -58.88 -50.27 -4.95
N ASP A 424 -58.56 -50.41 -3.66
CA ASP A 424 -58.43 -49.28 -2.75
C ASP A 424 -57.22 -48.41 -3.17
N PRO A 425 -57.31 -47.08 -3.04
CA PRO A 425 -56.28 -46.19 -3.56
C PRO A 425 -55.06 -46.11 -2.63
N PHE A 426 -53.88 -46.09 -3.23
CA PHE A 426 -52.62 -45.66 -2.60
C PHE A 426 -52.13 -44.42 -3.35
N VAL A 427 -52.14 -43.27 -2.68
CA VAL A 427 -51.95 -41.97 -3.34
C VAL A 427 -50.77 -41.22 -2.71
N PRO A 428 -49.54 -41.42 -3.23
CA PRO A 428 -48.44 -40.53 -2.96
C PRO A 428 -48.75 -39.11 -3.46
N MET A 429 -48.47 -38.10 -2.64
CA MET A 429 -48.73 -36.67 -2.91
C MET A 429 -47.51 -35.83 -2.55
N TRP A 430 -47.35 -34.68 -3.22
CA TRP A 430 -46.32 -33.69 -2.94
C TRP A 430 -46.83 -32.26 -3.12
N SER A 431 -46.04 -31.29 -2.66
CA SER A 431 -46.31 -29.86 -2.87
C SER A 431 -46.11 -29.49 -4.34
N ALA A 432 -46.96 -28.61 -4.85
CA ALA A 432 -46.73 -27.98 -6.15
C ALA A 432 -45.42 -27.17 -6.12
N SER A 433 -44.70 -27.23 -7.23
CA SER A 433 -43.51 -26.42 -7.50
C SER A 433 -43.90 -25.13 -8.20
N VAL A 434 -43.02 -24.14 -8.17
CA VAL A 434 -43.15 -22.86 -8.87
C VAL A 434 -41.96 -22.69 -9.79
N ASP A 435 -42.26 -22.43 -11.05
CA ASP A 435 -41.30 -22.01 -12.07
C ASP A 435 -41.18 -20.48 -12.02
N PRO A 436 -39.99 -19.91 -11.77
CA PRO A 436 -39.83 -18.46 -11.67
C PRO A 436 -40.22 -17.70 -12.94
N GLU A 437 -40.06 -18.31 -14.11
CA GLU A 437 -40.39 -17.77 -15.43
C GLU A 437 -41.85 -18.05 -15.84
N GLY A 438 -42.58 -18.85 -15.06
CA GLY A 438 -43.96 -19.25 -15.32
C GLY A 438 -44.09 -20.38 -16.34
N GLY A 439 -43.02 -21.14 -16.56
CA GLY A 439 -42.98 -22.36 -17.37
C GLY A 439 -43.97 -23.44 -16.89
N ALA A 440 -44.33 -24.34 -17.82
CA ALA A 440 -45.23 -25.44 -17.54
C ALA A 440 -44.47 -26.59 -16.87
N LEU A 441 -44.93 -27.00 -15.68
CA LEU A 441 -44.25 -28.02 -14.89
C LEU A 441 -44.84 -29.41 -15.08
N THR A 442 -43.96 -30.41 -15.14
CA THR A 442 -44.33 -31.83 -15.11
C THR A 442 -43.56 -32.58 -14.04
N TYR A 443 -44.18 -33.63 -13.50
CA TYR A 443 -43.67 -34.38 -12.37
C TYR A 443 -43.46 -35.86 -12.70
N THR A 444 -42.43 -36.44 -12.08
CA THR A 444 -42.21 -37.87 -11.98
C THR A 444 -42.09 -38.24 -10.52
N TRP A 445 -42.84 -39.25 -10.09
CA TRP A 445 -42.69 -39.84 -8.77
C TRP A 445 -41.81 -41.08 -8.83
N GLU A 446 -40.85 -41.18 -7.92
CA GLU A 446 -39.86 -42.25 -7.88
C GLU A 446 -39.93 -42.99 -6.54
N LEU A 447 -39.76 -44.32 -6.57
CA LEU A 447 -39.74 -45.21 -5.40
C LEU A 447 -38.60 -46.21 -5.55
N TRP A 448 -37.76 -46.37 -4.53
CA TRP A 448 -36.62 -47.30 -4.54
C TRP A 448 -36.37 -47.94 -3.18
N THR A 449 -35.55 -49.00 -3.16
CA THR A 449 -35.09 -49.63 -1.92
C THR A 449 -33.95 -48.84 -1.26
N PRO A 450 -33.86 -48.80 0.07
CA PRO A 450 -32.75 -48.15 0.78
C PRO A 450 -31.38 -48.77 0.42
N GLY A 451 -30.31 -47.99 0.57
CA GLY A 451 -28.94 -48.46 0.33
C GLY A 451 -28.53 -48.36 -1.16
N PRO A 452 -28.00 -49.43 -1.81
CA PRO A 452 -27.55 -49.37 -3.20
C PRO A 452 -28.68 -49.12 -4.24
N GLY A 453 -29.92 -48.87 -3.79
CA GLY A 453 -30.86 -48.01 -4.49
C GLY A 453 -31.48 -48.62 -5.74
N VAL A 454 -32.14 -49.77 -5.62
CA VAL A 454 -32.84 -50.34 -6.77
C VAL A 454 -34.14 -49.55 -6.98
N MET A 455 -34.21 -48.80 -8.09
CA MET A 455 -35.44 -48.12 -8.51
C MET A 455 -36.54 -49.15 -8.78
N LEU A 456 -37.61 -49.08 -7.99
CA LEU A 456 -38.78 -49.96 -8.09
C LEU A 456 -39.83 -49.37 -9.03
N LEU A 457 -40.11 -48.07 -8.89
CA LEU A 457 -41.07 -47.35 -9.74
C LEU A 457 -40.52 -45.97 -10.11
N SER A 458 -40.81 -45.56 -11.34
CA SER A 458 -40.65 -44.19 -11.84
C SER A 458 -41.89 -43.88 -12.68
N VAL A 459 -42.77 -43.05 -12.14
CA VAL A 459 -44.13 -42.82 -12.66
C VAL A 459 -44.27 -41.36 -13.09
N PRO A 460 -44.25 -41.05 -14.40
CA PRO A 460 -44.56 -39.72 -14.89
C PRO A 460 -46.05 -39.43 -14.74
N VAL A 461 -46.41 -38.28 -14.17
CA VAL A 461 -47.82 -37.91 -13.91
C VAL A 461 -48.24 -36.59 -14.57
N GLY A 462 -47.40 -36.03 -15.45
CA GLY A 462 -47.68 -34.74 -16.08
C GLY A 462 -47.74 -33.64 -15.02
N SER A 463 -48.75 -32.78 -15.06
CA SER A 463 -48.90 -31.67 -14.11
C SER A 463 -49.56 -32.06 -12.77
N ALA A 464 -49.90 -33.34 -12.57
CA ALA A 464 -50.51 -33.77 -11.32
C ALA A 464 -49.49 -33.77 -10.18
N THR A 465 -49.93 -33.42 -8.97
CA THR A 465 -49.11 -33.47 -7.74
C THR A 465 -49.38 -34.72 -6.90
N GLU A 466 -49.87 -35.77 -7.56
CA GLU A 466 -50.20 -37.05 -6.96
C GLU A 466 -50.01 -38.20 -7.97
N VAL A 467 -49.75 -39.41 -7.47
CA VAL A 467 -49.85 -40.64 -8.26
C VAL A 467 -51.05 -41.44 -7.76
N ASN A 468 -51.95 -41.82 -8.67
CA ASN A 468 -53.06 -42.70 -8.35
C ASN A 468 -52.66 -44.16 -8.57
N LEU A 469 -52.14 -44.82 -7.54
CA LEU A 469 -51.90 -46.27 -7.51
C LEU A 469 -53.04 -46.98 -6.78
N THR A 470 -53.11 -48.30 -6.94
CA THR A 470 -54.05 -49.16 -6.19
C THR A 470 -53.29 -50.03 -5.21
N MET A 471 -53.87 -50.35 -4.06
CA MET A 471 -53.30 -51.25 -3.06
C MET A 471 -52.90 -52.61 -3.67
N GLY A 472 -53.67 -53.13 -4.63
CA GLY A 472 -53.32 -54.34 -5.37
C GLY A 472 -52.02 -54.22 -6.17
N ALA A 473 -51.81 -53.09 -6.85
CA ALA A 473 -50.57 -52.83 -7.60
C ALA A 473 -49.35 -52.67 -6.68
N VAL A 474 -49.53 -52.03 -5.52
CA VAL A 474 -48.47 -51.92 -4.50
C VAL A 474 -48.17 -53.29 -3.92
N TYR A 475 -49.20 -54.08 -3.58
CA TYR A 475 -49.06 -55.46 -3.10
C TYR A 475 -48.28 -56.34 -4.10
N ASP A 476 -48.64 -56.30 -5.38
CA ASP A 476 -47.96 -57.07 -6.43
C ASP A 476 -46.49 -56.64 -6.60
N LEU A 477 -46.20 -55.33 -6.51
CA LEU A 477 -44.84 -54.81 -6.53
C LEU A 477 -44.01 -55.34 -5.36
N LEU A 478 -44.57 -55.34 -4.15
CA LEU A 478 -43.90 -55.84 -2.95
C LEU A 478 -43.61 -57.35 -3.07
N LEU A 479 -44.58 -58.13 -3.55
CA LEU A 479 -44.42 -59.57 -3.78
C LEU A 479 -43.36 -59.86 -4.85
N ALA A 480 -43.35 -59.11 -5.95
CA ALA A 480 -42.36 -59.23 -7.02
C ALA A 480 -40.93 -58.89 -6.57
N ASN A 481 -40.79 -58.11 -5.50
CA ASN A 481 -39.51 -57.77 -4.87
C ASN A 481 -39.18 -58.65 -3.66
N GLY A 482 -39.87 -59.79 -3.51
CA GLY A 482 -39.46 -60.88 -2.61
C GLY A 482 -40.04 -60.84 -1.20
N LEU A 483 -40.95 -59.90 -0.90
CA LEU A 483 -41.64 -59.85 0.40
C LEU A 483 -42.77 -60.87 0.44
N ASN A 484 -42.84 -61.65 1.52
CA ASN A 484 -43.92 -62.60 1.79
C ASN A 484 -44.72 -62.16 3.03
N GLY A 485 -45.99 -62.54 3.12
CA GLY A 485 -46.94 -61.96 4.09
C GLY A 485 -46.46 -61.86 5.55
N LEU A 486 -46.81 -60.74 6.20
CA LEU A 486 -46.38 -60.26 7.54
C LEU A 486 -44.97 -59.62 7.60
N GLU A 487 -44.35 -59.36 6.46
CA GLU A 487 -43.10 -58.60 6.38
C GLU A 487 -43.37 -57.11 6.13
N SER A 488 -42.47 -56.27 6.62
CA SER A 488 -42.39 -54.85 6.30
C SER A 488 -41.17 -54.59 5.40
N ILE A 489 -41.25 -53.56 4.57
CA ILE A 489 -40.10 -53.04 3.83
C ILE A 489 -39.99 -51.55 4.02
N ASP A 490 -38.77 -51.09 4.29
CA ASP A 490 -38.43 -49.69 4.21
C ASP A 490 -38.14 -49.36 2.75
N LEU A 491 -38.74 -48.29 2.27
CA LEU A 491 -38.57 -47.74 0.93
C LEU A 491 -38.28 -46.26 1.05
N VAL A 492 -37.75 -45.70 -0.03
CA VAL A 492 -37.52 -44.27 -0.15
C VAL A 492 -38.26 -43.78 -1.39
N HIS A 493 -38.94 -42.65 -1.28
CA HIS A 493 -39.64 -42.04 -2.40
C HIS A 493 -39.37 -40.54 -2.49
N ARG A 494 -39.52 -39.99 -3.70
CA ARG A 494 -39.47 -38.54 -3.94
C ARG A 494 -40.31 -38.16 -5.14
N ALA A 495 -40.62 -36.87 -5.24
CA ALA A 495 -41.09 -36.25 -6.47
C ALA A 495 -39.93 -35.54 -7.16
N VAL A 496 -39.92 -35.57 -8.49
CA VAL A 496 -38.98 -34.84 -9.35
C VAL A 496 -39.81 -33.96 -10.28
N VAL A 497 -39.46 -32.68 -10.39
CA VAL A 497 -40.13 -31.72 -11.29
C VAL A 497 -39.22 -31.36 -12.45
N THR A 498 -39.82 -31.07 -13.60
CA THR A 498 -39.13 -30.46 -14.74
C THR A 498 -40.03 -29.46 -15.45
N ASP A 499 -39.44 -28.34 -15.89
CA ASP A 499 -40.01 -27.31 -16.76
C ASP A 499 -39.74 -27.58 -18.26
N GLY A 500 -39.01 -28.67 -18.56
CA GLY A 500 -38.57 -29.03 -19.91
C GLY A 500 -37.10 -28.71 -20.21
N VAL A 501 -36.44 -27.89 -19.37
CA VAL A 501 -35.02 -27.53 -19.44
C VAL A 501 -34.30 -28.02 -18.20
N ASN A 502 -34.76 -27.62 -17.02
CA ASN A 502 -34.23 -27.99 -15.71
C ASN A 502 -34.97 -29.21 -15.15
N VAL A 503 -34.24 -30.04 -14.40
CA VAL A 503 -34.80 -31.20 -13.69
C VAL A 503 -34.38 -31.11 -12.23
N VAL A 504 -35.35 -30.87 -11.35
CA VAL A 504 -35.11 -30.64 -9.92
C VAL A 504 -35.74 -31.77 -9.12
N ALA A 505 -34.90 -32.51 -8.41
CA ALA A 505 -35.35 -33.54 -7.50
C ALA A 505 -35.75 -32.92 -6.16
N GLY A 506 -36.94 -33.29 -5.66
CA GLY A 506 -37.35 -33.02 -4.30
C GLY A 506 -36.51 -33.78 -3.27
N PRO A 507 -36.59 -33.39 -1.97
CA PRO A 507 -36.03 -34.19 -0.90
C PRO A 507 -36.66 -35.59 -0.90
N THR A 508 -35.85 -36.58 -0.49
CA THR A 508 -36.30 -37.95 -0.29
C THR A 508 -37.09 -38.06 1.01
N ALA A 509 -38.11 -38.93 1.01
CA ALA A 509 -38.85 -39.33 2.19
C ALA A 509 -38.74 -40.85 2.38
N ASP A 510 -38.58 -41.31 3.61
CA ASP A 510 -38.60 -42.72 3.97
C ASP A 510 -40.06 -43.16 4.21
N VAL A 511 -40.41 -44.36 3.77
CA VAL A 511 -41.73 -44.95 3.99
C VAL A 511 -41.60 -46.45 4.24
N THR A 512 -42.18 -46.92 5.34
CA THR A 512 -42.27 -48.36 5.64
C THR A 512 -43.61 -48.88 5.16
N LEU A 513 -43.62 -49.86 4.25
CA LEU A 513 -44.85 -50.54 3.83
C LEU A 513 -44.99 -51.86 4.57
N GLU A 514 -46.12 -52.06 5.26
CA GLU A 514 -46.41 -53.29 6.01
C GLU A 514 -47.45 -54.14 5.28
N LEU A 515 -47.10 -55.38 4.94
CA LEU A 515 -48.02 -56.29 4.28
C LEU A 515 -48.89 -57.02 5.32
N ILE A 516 -50.08 -56.48 5.59
CA ILE A 516 -51.02 -57.09 6.54
C ILE A 516 -51.88 -58.13 5.81
N PHE A 517 -51.81 -59.38 6.24
CA PHE A 517 -52.62 -60.45 5.67
C PHE A 517 -54.09 -60.29 6.08
N VAL A 518 -54.89 -59.64 5.24
CA VAL A 518 -56.35 -59.66 5.34
C VAL A 518 -56.84 -60.84 4.51
N GLY A 519 -57.41 -61.86 5.16
CA GLY A 519 -57.78 -63.15 4.56
C GLY A 519 -58.82 -63.09 3.45
N TYR A 520 -58.43 -62.64 2.26
CA TYR A 520 -59.22 -62.71 1.04
C TYR A 520 -58.87 -63.98 0.22
N PRO A 521 -59.86 -64.57 -0.48
CA PRO A 521 -59.66 -65.80 -1.21
C PRO A 521 -58.67 -65.60 -2.36
N VAL A 522 -57.71 -66.51 -2.46
CA VAL A 522 -56.70 -66.58 -3.52
C VAL A 522 -57.37 -66.35 -4.89
N PRO A 523 -56.91 -65.38 -5.71
CA PRO A 523 -57.45 -65.19 -7.04
C PRO A 523 -57.20 -66.45 -7.86
N THR A 524 -58.25 -66.94 -8.52
CA THR A 524 -58.10 -68.08 -9.42
C THR A 524 -57.13 -67.72 -10.55
N MET A 525 -56.34 -68.68 -11.04
CA MET A 525 -55.30 -68.48 -12.07
C MET A 525 -55.76 -67.67 -13.31
N GLY A 526 -57.07 -67.61 -13.60
CA GLY A 526 -57.63 -66.79 -14.68
C GLY A 526 -57.57 -65.27 -14.44
N GLN A 527 -57.54 -64.80 -13.19
CA GLN A 527 -57.48 -63.37 -12.87
C GLN A 527 -56.04 -62.83 -12.88
N LEU A 528 -55.05 -63.66 -12.52
CA LEU A 528 -53.62 -63.34 -12.64
C LEU A 528 -53.20 -63.09 -14.11
N GLY A 529 -53.78 -63.84 -15.06
CA GLY A 529 -53.50 -63.66 -16.49
C GLY A 529 -54.06 -62.35 -17.07
N LEU A 530 -55.20 -61.86 -16.55
CA LEU A 530 -55.82 -60.63 -17.02
C LEU A 530 -55.13 -59.38 -16.44
N LEU A 531 -54.62 -59.46 -15.20
CA LEU A 531 -53.98 -58.34 -14.50
C LEU A 531 -52.56 -58.04 -15.03
N ILE A 532 -51.78 -59.06 -15.35
CA ILE A 532 -50.48 -58.91 -16.04
C ILE A 532 -50.67 -58.24 -17.41
N MET A 533 -51.81 -58.50 -18.07
CA MET A 533 -52.14 -57.90 -19.37
C MET A 533 -52.54 -56.42 -19.23
N VAL A 534 -53.22 -56.01 -18.14
CA VAL A 534 -53.54 -54.59 -17.86
C VAL A 534 -52.28 -53.81 -17.44
N LEU A 535 -51.38 -54.41 -16.66
CA LEU A 535 -50.09 -53.80 -16.32
C LEU A 535 -49.19 -53.65 -17.57
N LEU A 536 -49.16 -54.65 -18.45
CA LEU A 536 -48.49 -54.56 -19.75
C LEU A 536 -49.17 -53.56 -20.70
N MET A 537 -50.49 -53.35 -20.63
CA MET A 537 -51.18 -52.33 -21.41
C MET A 537 -50.97 -50.91 -20.89
N ALA A 538 -50.84 -50.71 -19.58
CA ALA A 538 -50.42 -49.42 -18.99
C ALA A 538 -48.98 -49.07 -19.38
N LEU A 539 -48.09 -50.08 -19.48
CA LEU A 539 -46.73 -49.94 -20.02
C LEU A 539 -46.69 -49.79 -21.56
N ALA A 540 -47.59 -50.44 -22.32
CA ALA A 540 -47.59 -50.41 -23.78
C ALA A 540 -48.35 -49.21 -24.39
N GLY A 541 -49.33 -48.64 -23.67
CA GLY A 541 -49.99 -47.38 -24.06
C GLY A 541 -49.02 -46.19 -24.17
N PHE A 542 -47.85 -46.30 -23.55
CA PHE A 542 -46.76 -45.32 -23.62
C PHE A 542 -45.82 -45.50 -24.82
N ALA A 543 -45.81 -46.65 -25.51
CA ALA A 543 -44.93 -46.88 -26.66
C ALA A 543 -45.51 -46.34 -28.00
N GLY A 544 -46.80 -45.99 -28.04
CA GLY A 544 -47.49 -45.55 -29.26
C GLY A 544 -47.31 -44.08 -29.66
N TYR A 545 -46.81 -43.22 -28.77
CA TYR A 545 -46.74 -41.77 -29.04
C TYR A 545 -45.38 -41.28 -29.60
N ARG A 546 -44.46 -42.22 -29.91
CA ARG A 546 -43.15 -41.92 -30.51
C ARG A 546 -43.04 -42.39 -31.96
N ARG A 547 -44.02 -42.06 -32.82
CA ARG A 547 -43.86 -42.05 -34.30
C ARG A 547 -45.03 -41.36 -35.00
N LEU A 548 -45.03 -40.03 -35.00
CA LEU A 548 -45.53 -39.16 -36.08
C LEU A 548 -45.34 -37.72 -35.60
N HIS A 549 -44.24 -37.10 -36.01
CA HIS A 549 -44.12 -35.75 -36.58
C HIS A 549 -42.68 -35.66 -37.09
N VAL A 550 -42.54 -35.68 -38.42
CA VAL A 550 -41.43 -35.06 -39.15
C VAL A 550 -41.65 -33.56 -39.10
#